data_AF-A0A560HBT9-F1
#
_entry.id   AF-A0A560HBT9-F1
#
_cell.length_a   1.000
_cell.length_b   1.000
_cell.length_c   1.000
_cell.angle_alpha   90.00
_cell.angle_beta   90.00
_cell.angle_gamma   90.00
#
_symmetry.space_group_name_H-M   'P 1'
#
loop_
_entity.id
_entity.type
_entity.pdbx_description
1 polymer ?
#
loop_
_entity_poly.entity_id
_entity_poly.type
_entity_poly.pdbx_seq_one_letter_code
_entity_poly.pdbx_strand_id
1 'polypeptide(L)'
;MNAYTPAQAFAAAPVNDEAQRARLFDQFNAYWVNAASEGVPYDTIGTMSVMASIYGILAKYGKTTTAEYLEILAESVRSGEFSVTQGA
;
A
#
# COMPACT_ATOMS: atom_id res chain seq x y z
N MET A 1 -16.11 -0.30 14.32
CA MET A 1 -14.79 -0.74 13.78
C MET A 1 -15.05 -1.95 12.91
N ASN A 2 -14.96 -1.80 11.58
CA ASN A 2 -15.16 -2.92 10.66
C ASN A 2 -13.91 -3.82 10.71
N ALA A 3 -14.10 -5.10 11.04
CA ALA A 3 -13.02 -6.08 11.02
C ALA A 3 -12.56 -6.26 9.57
N TYR A 4 -11.27 -6.02 9.32
CA TYR A 4 -10.64 -6.41 8.06
C TYR A 4 -10.60 -7.94 8.02
N THR A 5 -11.50 -8.54 7.26
CA THR A 5 -11.45 -9.98 6.94
C THR A 5 -10.53 -10.12 5.73
N PRO A 6 -9.37 -10.78 5.84
CA PRO A 6 -8.54 -11.03 4.67
C PRO A 6 -9.37 -11.87 3.72
N ALA A 7 -9.62 -11.37 2.50
CA ALA A 7 -10.15 -12.20 1.43
C ALA A 7 -9.24 -13.45 1.35
N GLN A 8 -9.84 -14.64 1.40
CA GLN A 8 -9.13 -15.91 1.21
C GLN A 8 -8.17 -15.74 0.04
N ALA A 9 -6.86 -15.85 0.31
CA ALA A 9 -5.85 -15.67 -0.71
C ALA A 9 -6.07 -16.71 -1.80
N PHE A 10 -6.71 -16.32 -2.90
CA PHE A 10 -6.85 -17.16 -4.07
C PHE A 10 -5.43 -17.42 -4.59
N ALA A 11 -4.98 -18.67 -4.44
CA ALA A 11 -3.66 -19.09 -4.87
C ALA A 11 -3.58 -19.03 -6.40
N ALA A 12 -3.14 -17.89 -6.93
CA ALA A 12 -2.73 -17.78 -8.32
C ALA A 12 -1.39 -18.53 -8.51
N ALA A 13 -1.21 -19.15 -9.68
CA ALA A 13 0.03 -19.81 -10.09
C ALA A 13 1.25 -18.88 -9.89
N PRO A 14 2.45 -19.42 -9.59
CA PRO A 14 3.63 -18.63 -9.29
C PRO A 14 4.13 -17.93 -10.55
N VAL A 15 3.59 -16.75 -10.82
CA VAL A 15 4.24 -15.73 -11.64
C VAL A 15 5.54 -15.37 -10.91
N ASN A 16 6.65 -15.14 -11.61
CA ASN A 16 7.90 -14.72 -10.94
C ASN A 16 7.65 -13.46 -10.07
N ASP A 17 8.38 -13.33 -8.96
CA ASP A 17 8.17 -12.25 -7.99
C ASP A 17 8.13 -10.85 -8.63
N GLU A 18 8.91 -10.64 -9.68
CA GLU A 18 8.99 -9.38 -10.41
C GLU A 18 7.72 -9.09 -11.25
N ALA A 19 7.24 -10.03 -12.06
CA ALA A 19 6.01 -9.80 -12.83
C ALA A 19 4.77 -9.79 -11.93
N GLN A 20 4.80 -10.45 -10.76
CA GLN A 20 3.76 -10.26 -9.74
C GLN A 20 3.75 -8.81 -9.24
N ARG A 21 4.91 -8.27 -8.88
CA ARG A 21 5.03 -6.88 -8.39
C ARG A 21 4.63 -5.87 -9.47
N ALA A 22 5.10 -6.05 -10.71
CA ALA A 22 4.74 -5.16 -11.82
C ALA A 22 3.22 -5.14 -12.07
N ARG A 23 2.60 -6.32 -12.17
CA ARG A 23 1.14 -6.41 -12.35
C ARG A 23 0.37 -5.77 -11.19
N LEU A 24 0.80 -5.99 -9.94
CA LEU A 24 0.15 -5.38 -8.78
C LEU A 24 0.33 -3.86 -8.79
N PHE A 25 1.49 -3.36 -9.19
CA PHE A 25 1.74 -1.93 -9.32
C PHE A 25 0.80 -1.28 -10.35
N ASP A 26 0.62 -1.89 -11.52
CA ASP A 26 -0.33 -1.44 -12.53
C ASP A 26 -1.78 -1.42 -11.99
N GLN A 27 -2.17 -2.45 -11.24
CA GLN A 27 -3.49 -2.52 -10.62
C GLN A 27 -3.70 -1.41 -9.58
N PHE A 28 -2.71 -1.11 -8.74
CA PHE A 28 -2.79 -0.01 -7.79
C PHE A 28 -2.88 1.34 -8.49
N ASN A 29 -2.09 1.56 -9.54
CA ASN A 29 -2.16 2.80 -10.31
C ASN A 29 -3.53 2.98 -10.98
N ALA A 30 -4.09 1.91 -11.55
CA ALA A 30 -5.44 1.93 -12.12
C ALA A 30 -6.50 2.27 -11.06
N TYR A 31 -6.40 1.70 -9.85
CA TYR A 31 -7.27 2.05 -8.73
C TYR A 31 -7.18 3.54 -8.38
N TRP A 32 -5.97 4.09 -8.31
CA TRP A 32 -5.76 5.51 -8.00
C TRP A 32 -6.38 6.43 -9.06
N VAL A 33 -6.17 6.11 -10.35
CA VAL A 33 -6.76 6.87 -11.46
C VAL A 33 -8.28 6.83 -11.41
N ASN A 34 -8.87 5.64 -11.20
CA ASN A 34 -10.31 5.48 -11.14
C ASN A 34 -10.93 6.25 -9.96
N ALA A 35 -10.38 6.07 -8.74
CA ALA A 35 -10.87 6.76 -7.56
C ALA A 35 -10.75 8.29 -7.69
N ALA A 36 -9.66 8.79 -8.29
CA ALA A 36 -9.51 10.21 -8.58
C ALA A 36 -10.55 10.70 -9.60
N SER A 37 -10.85 9.89 -10.63
CA SER A 37 -11.88 10.22 -11.64
C SER A 37 -13.30 10.27 -11.05
N GLU A 38 -13.55 9.54 -9.96
CA GLU A 38 -14.80 9.58 -9.18
C GLU A 38 -14.88 10.80 -8.24
N GLY A 39 -13.84 11.64 -8.20
CA GLY A 39 -13.77 12.85 -7.37
C GLY A 39 -13.27 12.61 -5.96
N VAL A 40 -12.70 11.43 -5.65
CA VAL A 40 -12.10 11.17 -4.34
C VAL A 40 -10.79 11.97 -4.20
N PRO A 41 -10.60 12.73 -3.11
CA PRO A 41 -9.36 13.46 -2.87
C PRO A 41 -8.13 12.54 -2.86
N TYR A 42 -7.04 13.00 -3.48
CA TYR A 42 -5.82 12.20 -3.67
C TYR A 42 -5.17 11.77 -2.34
N ASP A 43 -5.22 12.64 -1.33
CA ASP A 43 -4.75 12.35 0.04
C ASP A 43 -5.59 11.27 0.73
N THR A 44 -6.89 11.21 0.46
CA THR A 44 -7.81 10.18 0.95
C THR A 44 -7.47 8.82 0.32
N ILE A 45 -7.23 8.78 -0.99
CA ILE A 45 -6.79 7.56 -1.71
C ILE A 45 -5.46 7.07 -1.12
N GLY A 46 -4.50 7.98 -0.92
CA GLY A 46 -3.21 7.68 -0.31
C GLY A 46 -3.34 7.13 1.11
N THR A 47 -4.13 7.78 1.96
CA THR A 47 -4.38 7.34 3.35
C THR A 47 -4.98 5.94 3.40
N MET A 48 -6.00 5.67 2.57
CA MET A 48 -6.63 4.35 2.52
C MET A 48 -5.68 3.27 1.99
N SER A 49 -4.82 3.62 1.02
CA SER A 49 -3.79 2.71 0.51
C SER A 49 -2.79 2.33 1.62
N VAL A 50 -2.31 3.30 2.41
CA VAL A 50 -1.42 3.04 3.55
C VAL A 50 -2.11 2.14 4.58
N MET A 51 -3.37 2.40 4.92
CA MET A 51 -4.13 1.57 5.85
C MET A 51 -4.27 0.12 5.36
N ALA A 52 -4.56 -0.08 4.07
CA ALA A 52 -4.64 -1.40 3.48
C ALA A 52 -3.30 -2.15 3.55
N SER A 53 -2.18 -1.46 3.27
CA SER A 53 -0.84 -2.03 3.42
C SER A 53 -0.54 -2.45 4.86
N ILE A 54 -0.89 -1.61 5.85
CA ILE A 54 -0.72 -1.94 7.28
C ILE A 54 -1.48 -3.21 7.64
N TYR A 55 -2.74 -3.36 7.20
CA TYR A 55 -3.50 -4.58 7.44
C TYR A 55 -2.86 -5.83 6.81
N GLY A 56 -2.28 -5.70 5.62
CA GLY A 56 -1.55 -6.79 4.96
C GLY A 56 -0.32 -7.23 5.75
N ILE A 57 0.48 -6.28 6.24
CA ILE A 57 1.67 -6.57 7.07
C ILE A 57 1.23 -7.18 8.40
N LEU A 58 0.22 -6.59 9.05
CA LEU A 58 -0.32 -7.05 10.31
C LEU A 58 -0.82 -8.50 10.22
N ALA A 59 -1.54 -8.85 9.15
CA ALA A 59 -2.06 -10.19 8.92
C ALA A 59 -0.94 -11.23 8.74
N LYS A 60 0.19 -10.83 8.14
CA LYS A 60 1.32 -11.74 7.85
C LYS A 60 2.31 -11.87 9.01
N TYR A 61 2.61 -10.77 9.69
CA TYR A 61 3.74 -10.68 10.63
C TYR A 61 3.34 -10.34 12.07
N GLY A 62 2.08 -9.98 12.32
CA GLY A 62 1.58 -9.65 13.64
C GLY A 62 1.94 -8.24 14.11
N LYS A 63 1.39 -7.86 15.28
CA LYS A 63 1.38 -6.48 15.78
C LYS A 63 2.77 -5.89 16.04
N THR A 64 3.67 -6.66 16.63
CA THR A 64 4.99 -6.16 17.06
C THR A 64 5.85 -5.81 15.85
N THR A 65 6.05 -6.78 14.95
CA THR A 65 6.82 -6.58 13.71
C THR A 65 6.26 -5.45 12.85
N THR A 66 4.92 -5.32 12.79
CA THR A 66 4.28 -4.25 12.05
C THR A 66 4.58 -2.87 12.67
N ALA A 67 4.53 -2.76 14.00
CA ALA A 67 4.84 -1.51 14.69
C ALA A 67 6.30 -1.07 14.46
N GLU A 68 7.26 -1.99 14.64
CA GLU A 68 8.69 -1.73 14.40
C GLU A 68 8.95 -1.28 12.96
N TYR A 69 8.31 -1.92 11.98
CA TYR A 69 8.40 -1.50 10.58
C TYR A 69 7.87 -0.07 10.35
N LEU A 70 6.74 0.30 10.97
CA LEU A 70 6.15 1.63 10.82
C LEU A 70 6.98 2.73 11.50
N GLU A 71 7.69 2.43 12.57
CA GLU A 71 8.60 3.37 13.23
C GLU A 71 9.72 3.83 12.27
N ILE A 72 10.26 2.92 11.47
CA ILE A 72 11.30 3.21 10.47
C ILE A 72 10.76 4.09 9.34
N LEU A 73 9.52 3.87 8.89
CA LEU A 73 8.94 4.68 7.81
C LEU A 73 8.86 6.17 8.15
N ALA A 74 8.64 6.51 9.42
CA ALA A 74 8.62 7.90 9.86
C ALA A 74 10.00 8.57 9.68
N GLU A 75 11.08 7.82 9.86
CA GLU A 75 12.45 8.29 9.59
C GLU A 75 12.70 8.45 8.08
N SER A 76 12.31 7.47 7.27
CA SER A 76 12.42 7.53 5.80
C SER A 76 11.70 8.74 5.18
N VAL A 77 10.52 9.11 5.70
CA VAL A 77 9.83 10.33 5.25
C VAL A 77 10.65 11.59 5.60
N ARG A 78 11.16 11.68 6.82
CA ARG A 78 11.93 12.84 7.28
C ARG A 78 13.30 12.96 6.61
N SER A 79 13.91 11.83 6.23
CA SER A 79 15.18 11.80 5.50
C SER A 79 15.03 12.24 4.04
N GLY A 80 13.80 12.33 3.53
CA GLY A 80 13.51 12.68 2.16
C GLY A 80 13.57 11.50 1.19
N GLU A 81 13.57 10.26 1.67
CA GLU A 81 13.56 9.05 0.83
C GLU A 81 12.36 9.02 -0.13
N PHE A 82 11.22 9.56 0.29
CA PHE A 82 10.00 9.67 -0.52
C PHE A 82 9.83 11.04 -1.18
N SER A 83 10.90 11.84 -1.28
CA SER A 83 10.81 13.16 -1.88
C SER A 83 10.37 13.05 -3.34
N VAL A 84 9.20 13.62 -3.63
CA VAL A 84 8.76 13.85 -4.99
C VAL A 84 9.45 15.11 -5.47
N THR A 85 10.14 15.07 -6.60
CA THR A 85 10.56 16.30 -7.28
C THR A 85 9.28 17.06 -7.61
N GLN A 86 8.96 18.11 -6.87
CA GLN A 86 7.94 19.04 -7.32
C GLN A 86 8.41 19.55 -8.69
N GLY A 87 7.68 19.19 -9.74
CA GLY A 87 7.96 19.69 -11.08
C GLY A 87 8.01 21.21 -11.04
N ALA A 88 9.08 21.78 -11.59
CA ALA A 88 9.21 23.20 -11.87
C ALA A 88 8.16 23.66 -12.89
#